data_AF-U6MM37-F1
#
_entry.id   AF-U6MM37-F1
#
_cell.length_a   1.000
_cell.length_b   1.000
_cell.length_c   1.000
_cell.angle_alpha   90.00
_cell.angle_beta   90.00
_cell.angle_gamma   90.00
#
_symmetry.space_group_name_H-M   'P 1'
#
loop_
_entity.id
_entity.type
_entity.pdbx_description
1 polymer ?
#
loop_
_entity_poly.entity_id
_entity_poly.type
_entity_poly.pdbx_seq_one_letter_code
_entity_poly.pdbx_strand_id
1 'polypeptide(L)'
;MSSHHQDQQQHTKQQQQQQQQQQQQQQQQQQQQQQRGRGLPFLFKVLSVSSPLSLQCHPDASLAAKLYQQQQQQQQQQQQQQQEFPDSSHKPELAIAAAADFAALAGFRAAAAIGQLLQQNQQLQQALGDHFMASQEAKLLLHLAQQQQQQQQQQQQRQQQQQQQDEEEGRLVKAAFAALLRADAHHQQLQQQQQQQRQQQQQQALRALHERLKKNPPPHPQQQQQQQQQQQQQQQQQQQQQQQQQEADWVALLLLSHYPNDVGCFAAYFLNLIFLKEGEAIFIPPNYMHCYLQ
;
A
#
# COMPACT_ATOMS: atom_id res chain seq x y z
N MET A 1 -10.33 -71.84 -32.76
CA MET A 1 -10.43 -71.46 -31.33
C MET A 1 -9.10 -70.99 -30.72
N SER A 2 -7.96 -71.08 -31.40
CA SER A 2 -6.65 -70.72 -30.81
C SER A 2 -6.27 -69.22 -30.85
N SER A 3 -6.94 -68.39 -31.66
CA SER A 3 -6.61 -66.95 -31.78
C SER A 3 -7.12 -66.11 -30.59
N HIS A 4 -8.31 -66.43 -30.05
CA HIS A 4 -8.87 -65.74 -28.88
C HIS A 4 -8.08 -65.96 -27.57
N HIS A 5 -7.32 -67.05 -27.46
CA HIS A 5 -6.53 -67.34 -26.25
C HIS A 5 -5.22 -66.55 -26.19
N GLN A 6 -4.69 -66.13 -27.34
CA GLN A 6 -3.42 -65.41 -27.43
C GLN A 6 -3.60 -63.92 -27.12
N ASP A 7 -4.70 -63.32 -27.58
CA ASP A 7 -5.07 -61.93 -27.28
C ASP A 7 -5.40 -61.72 -25.79
N GLN A 8 -6.07 -62.69 -25.15
CA GLN A 8 -6.33 -62.64 -23.70
C GLN A 8 -5.03 -62.64 -22.88
N GLN A 9 -4.01 -63.38 -23.29
CA GLN A 9 -2.73 -63.43 -22.58
C GLN A 9 -1.91 -62.13 -22.74
N GLN A 10 -1.97 -61.49 -23.91
CA GLN A 10 -1.28 -60.21 -24.13
C GLN A 10 -1.94 -59.07 -23.34
N HIS A 11 -3.27 -58.99 -23.34
CA HIS A 11 -4.00 -58.02 -22.53
C HIS A 11 -3.70 -58.18 -21.02
N THR A 12 -3.64 -59.41 -20.53
CA THR A 12 -3.34 -59.68 -19.12
C THR A 12 -1.94 -59.23 -18.73
N LYS A 13 -0.93 -59.46 -19.59
CA LYS A 13 0.45 -59.00 -19.36
C LYS A 13 0.55 -57.47 -19.36
N GLN A 14 -0.15 -56.80 -20.26
CA GLN A 14 -0.13 -55.34 -20.34
C GLN A 14 -0.81 -54.70 -19.11
N GLN A 15 -1.89 -55.30 -18.62
CA GLN A 15 -2.57 -54.87 -17.39
C GLN A 15 -1.69 -55.06 -16.14
N GLN A 16 -0.99 -56.19 -16.04
CA GLN A 16 -0.04 -56.44 -14.94
C GLN A 16 1.13 -55.45 -14.95
N GLN A 17 1.63 -55.10 -16.14
CA GLN A 17 2.73 -54.15 -16.29
C GLN A 17 2.30 -52.72 -15.89
N GLN A 18 1.08 -52.30 -16.26
CA GLN A 18 0.51 -51.04 -15.80
C GLN A 18 0.29 -51.00 -14.28
N GLN A 19 -0.21 -52.09 -13.68
CA GLN A 19 -0.37 -52.19 -12.22
C GLN A 19 0.97 -52.12 -11.49
N GLN A 20 2.02 -52.77 -12.00
CA GLN A 20 3.36 -52.68 -11.42
C GLN A 20 3.93 -51.26 -11.48
N GLN A 21 3.76 -50.55 -12.60
CA GLN A 21 4.18 -49.16 -12.70
C GLN A 21 3.42 -48.24 -11.73
N GLN A 22 2.12 -48.43 -11.56
CA GLN A 22 1.34 -47.68 -10.58
C GLN A 22 1.77 -47.97 -9.14
N GLN A 23 2.05 -49.24 -8.80
CA GLN A 23 2.55 -49.61 -7.48
C GLN A 23 3.96 -49.05 -7.20
N GLN A 24 4.85 -49.05 -8.19
CA GLN A 24 6.17 -48.42 -8.06
C GLN A 24 6.07 -46.91 -7.86
N GLN A 25 5.18 -46.23 -8.59
CA GLN A 25 4.93 -44.79 -8.40
C GLN A 25 4.36 -44.50 -7.01
N GLN A 26 3.41 -45.32 -6.52
CA GLN A 26 2.87 -45.17 -5.16
C GLN A 26 3.92 -45.43 -4.09
N GLN A 27 4.79 -46.45 -4.26
CA GLN A 27 5.88 -46.71 -3.33
C GLN A 27 6.92 -45.59 -3.33
N GLN A 28 7.27 -45.02 -4.50
CA GLN A 28 8.15 -43.85 -4.57
C GLN A 28 7.52 -42.63 -3.91
N GLN A 29 6.22 -42.39 -4.10
CA GLN A 29 5.50 -41.31 -3.41
C GLN A 29 5.46 -41.53 -1.88
N GLN A 30 5.24 -42.75 -1.41
CA GLN A 30 5.27 -43.09 0.01
C GLN A 30 6.67 -42.95 0.61
N GLN A 31 7.72 -43.37 -0.10
CA GLN A 31 9.11 -43.20 0.34
C GLN A 31 9.51 -41.71 0.36
N GLN A 32 9.10 -40.90 -0.62
CA GLN A 32 9.30 -39.44 -0.60
C GLN A 32 8.54 -38.76 0.54
N GLN A 33 7.32 -39.21 0.86
CA GLN A 33 6.57 -38.74 2.03
C GLN A 33 7.26 -39.09 3.35
N GLN A 34 7.84 -40.30 3.46
CA GLN A 34 8.60 -40.72 4.64
C GLN A 34 9.93 -39.95 4.82
N GLN A 35 10.52 -39.43 3.75
CA GLN A 35 11.73 -38.58 3.86
C GLN A 35 11.42 -37.15 4.33
N ARG A 36 10.21 -36.64 4.13
CA ARG A 36 9.80 -35.29 4.60
C ARG A 36 9.77 -35.12 6.12
N GLY A 37 9.76 -36.22 6.89
CA GLY A 37 9.61 -36.19 8.35
C GLY A 37 10.91 -36.13 9.18
N ARG A 38 12.09 -35.97 8.57
CA ARG A 38 13.39 -36.10 9.29
C ARG A 38 14.13 -34.79 9.60
N GLY A 39 13.56 -33.62 9.28
CA GLY A 39 14.17 -32.31 9.53
C GLY A 39 13.31 -31.39 10.41
N LEU A 40 13.93 -30.38 11.03
CA LEU A 40 13.19 -29.31 11.72
C LEU A 40 12.28 -28.58 10.71
N PRO A 41 11.06 -28.16 11.11
CA PRO A 41 10.11 -27.51 10.21
C PRO A 41 10.46 -26.06 9.88
N PHE A 42 11.63 -25.59 10.33
CA PHE A 42 12.15 -24.26 10.07
C PHE A 42 13.66 -24.30 9.88
N LEU A 43 14.19 -23.30 9.19
CA LEU A 43 15.62 -23.05 9.06
C LEU A 43 15.90 -21.68 9.70
N PHE A 44 16.70 -21.67 10.76
CA PHE A 44 17.15 -20.44 11.38
C PHE A 44 18.48 -19.99 10.78
N LYS A 45 18.59 -18.71 10.43
CA LYS A 45 19.81 -18.09 9.92
C LYS A 45 20.06 -16.76 10.61
N VAL A 46 21.32 -16.46 10.85
CA VAL A 46 21.79 -15.12 11.17
C VAL A 46 22.45 -14.57 9.92
N LEU A 47 21.97 -13.42 9.44
CA LEU A 47 22.48 -12.76 8.24
C LEU A 47 23.20 -11.48 8.67
N SER A 48 24.37 -11.25 8.07
CA SER A 48 25.07 -9.96 8.13
C SER A 48 25.16 -9.46 6.69
N VAL A 49 24.27 -8.53 6.33
CA VAL A 49 24.09 -8.08 4.95
C VAL A 49 24.90 -6.81 4.74
N SER A 50 26.03 -6.90 4.05
CA SER A 50 26.87 -5.74 3.72
C SER A 50 26.59 -5.15 2.34
N SER A 51 25.76 -5.83 1.54
CA SER A 51 25.38 -5.44 0.18
C SER A 51 23.97 -5.96 -0.11
N PRO A 52 23.16 -5.26 -0.92
CA PRO A 52 21.80 -5.68 -1.19
C PRO A 52 21.73 -7.10 -1.76
N LEU A 53 20.82 -7.95 -1.29
CA LEU A 53 20.62 -9.29 -1.82
C LEU A 53 19.75 -9.26 -3.08
N SER A 54 19.74 -10.34 -3.86
CA SER A 54 18.88 -10.45 -5.05
C SER A 54 17.40 -10.24 -4.70
N LEU A 55 16.64 -9.71 -5.65
CA LEU A 55 15.17 -9.70 -5.57
C LEU A 55 14.64 -11.13 -5.59
N GLN A 56 13.75 -11.43 -4.65
CA GLN A 56 13.24 -12.78 -4.41
C GLN A 56 11.72 -12.78 -4.32
N CYS A 57 11.13 -13.91 -4.70
CA CYS A 57 9.73 -14.21 -4.49
C CYS A 57 9.61 -15.73 -4.31
N HIS A 58 9.03 -16.15 -3.18
CA HIS A 58 8.84 -17.57 -2.90
C HIS A 58 7.45 -18.01 -3.35
N PRO A 59 7.32 -19.10 -4.11
CA PRO A 59 6.01 -19.60 -4.50
C PRO A 59 5.19 -20.05 -3.29
N ASP A 60 3.86 -19.95 -3.39
CA ASP A 60 2.97 -20.67 -2.47
C ASP A 60 3.09 -22.20 -2.63
N ALA A 61 2.47 -22.95 -1.72
CA ALA A 61 2.61 -24.40 -1.68
C ALA A 61 2.12 -25.11 -2.96
N SER A 62 1.07 -24.57 -3.59
CA SER A 62 0.50 -25.11 -4.82
C SER A 62 1.45 -24.88 -6.00
N LEU A 63 1.97 -23.66 -6.13
CA LEU A 63 2.92 -23.31 -7.18
C LEU A 63 4.26 -24.02 -6.98
N ALA A 64 4.77 -24.10 -5.75
CA ALA A 64 6.01 -24.81 -5.41
C ALA A 64 5.93 -26.28 -5.81
N ALA A 65 4.83 -26.97 -5.49
CA ALA A 65 4.63 -28.36 -5.88
C ALA A 65 4.59 -28.55 -7.40
N LYS A 66 3.95 -27.64 -8.13
CA LYS A 66 3.90 -27.68 -9.61
C LYS A 66 5.28 -27.46 -10.24
N LEU A 67 6.00 -26.43 -9.80
CA LEU A 67 7.33 -26.09 -10.33
C LEU A 67 8.34 -27.20 -10.03
N TYR A 68 8.29 -27.78 -8.83
CA TYR A 68 9.09 -28.95 -8.47
C TYR A 68 8.81 -30.13 -9.41
N GLN A 69 7.54 -30.48 -9.62
CA GLN A 69 7.18 -31.60 -10.51
C GLN A 69 7.62 -31.37 -11.96
N GLN A 70 7.43 -30.15 -12.48
CA GLN A 70 7.87 -29.79 -13.83
C GLN A 70 9.39 -29.90 -13.98
N GLN A 71 10.15 -29.42 -13.00
CA GLN A 71 11.61 -29.51 -13.01
C GLN A 71 12.10 -30.96 -12.93
N GLN A 72 11.46 -31.82 -12.13
CA GLN A 72 11.79 -33.25 -12.09
C GLN A 72 11.53 -33.97 -13.41
N GLN A 73 10.47 -33.59 -14.14
CA GLN A 73 10.20 -34.13 -15.48
C GLN A 73 11.24 -33.67 -16.50
N GLN A 74 11.66 -32.39 -16.43
CA GLN A 74 12.69 -31.85 -17.33
C GLN A 74 14.06 -32.50 -17.08
N GLN A 75 14.46 -32.69 -15.83
CA GLN A 75 15.73 -33.35 -15.47
C GLN A 75 15.81 -34.80 -15.97
N GLN A 76 14.68 -35.51 -16.06
CA GLN A 76 14.63 -36.87 -16.61
C GLN A 76 14.78 -36.88 -18.14
N GLN A 77 14.38 -35.80 -18.82
CA GLN A 77 14.36 -35.71 -20.28
C GLN A 77 15.63 -35.06 -20.85
N GLN A 78 16.20 -34.11 -20.13
CA GLN A 78 17.39 -33.35 -20.52
C GLN A 78 18.26 -33.23 -19.27
N GLN A 79 19.57 -33.50 -19.37
CA GLN A 79 20.53 -33.41 -18.27
C GLN A 79 20.71 -31.94 -17.78
N GLN A 80 19.64 -31.32 -17.28
CA GLN A 80 19.65 -30.00 -16.68
C GLN A 80 20.50 -30.06 -15.41
N GLN A 81 21.56 -29.23 -15.36
CA GLN A 81 22.56 -29.28 -14.30
C GLN A 81 22.21 -28.45 -13.05
N GLN A 82 21.20 -27.56 -13.12
CA GLN A 82 20.86 -26.66 -12.02
C GLN A 82 19.43 -26.87 -11.51
N GLN A 83 19.30 -27.15 -10.21
CA GLN A 83 18.04 -27.29 -9.49
C GLN A 83 17.58 -25.93 -8.94
N GLU A 84 16.70 -25.26 -9.68
CA GLU A 84 16.09 -23.98 -9.27
C GLU A 84 14.97 -24.18 -8.22
N PHE A 85 14.27 -25.32 -8.26
CA PHE A 85 13.21 -25.68 -7.34
C PHE A 85 13.56 -27.01 -6.66
N PRO A 86 14.37 -26.99 -5.58
CA PRO A 86 14.88 -28.21 -4.97
C PRO A 86 13.84 -28.98 -4.16
N ASP A 87 12.71 -28.34 -3.82
CA ASP A 87 11.66 -28.92 -2.98
C ASP A 87 10.27 -28.37 -3.36
N SER A 88 9.22 -29.01 -2.82
CA SER A 88 7.81 -28.63 -3.03
C SER A 88 7.23 -27.77 -1.91
N SER A 89 8.06 -27.24 -1.02
CA SER A 89 7.63 -26.49 0.16
C SER A 89 7.42 -25.03 -0.18
N HIS A 90 6.38 -24.43 0.41
CA HIS A 90 6.31 -22.97 0.49
C HIS A 90 7.35 -22.47 1.50
N LYS A 91 7.91 -21.28 1.26
CA LYS A 91 8.97 -20.70 2.09
C LYS A 91 8.51 -19.35 2.64
N PRO A 92 7.67 -19.35 3.70
CA PRO A 92 7.36 -18.12 4.41
C PRO A 92 8.59 -17.70 5.22
N GLU A 93 8.89 -16.40 5.26
CA GLU A 93 10.07 -15.88 5.96
C GLU A 93 9.69 -14.92 7.08
N LEU A 94 10.49 -14.90 8.15
CA LEU A 94 10.44 -13.90 9.21
C LEU A 94 11.84 -13.33 9.35
N ALA A 95 12.01 -12.05 9.00
CA ALA A 95 13.25 -11.32 9.20
C ALA A 95 13.13 -10.45 10.45
N ILE A 96 14.14 -10.49 11.32
CA ILE A 96 14.19 -9.73 12.57
C ILE A 96 15.48 -8.91 12.55
N ALA A 97 15.39 -7.61 12.79
CA ALA A 97 16.54 -6.74 12.97
C ALA A 97 17.17 -7.01 14.35
N ALA A 98 18.17 -7.90 14.39
CA ALA A 98 18.64 -8.47 15.65
C ALA A 98 19.61 -7.59 16.45
N ALA A 99 20.46 -6.79 15.79
CA ALA A 99 21.53 -6.04 16.45
C ALA A 99 21.84 -4.67 15.82
N ALA A 100 21.23 -4.35 14.68
CA ALA A 100 21.37 -3.09 13.99
C ALA A 100 20.07 -2.79 13.24
N ASP A 101 19.86 -1.51 12.94
CA ASP A 101 18.80 -1.09 12.02
C ASP A 101 19.02 -1.77 10.65
N PHE A 102 17.93 -2.19 10.03
CA PHE A 102 17.94 -3.00 8.83
C PHE A 102 16.93 -2.48 7.82
N ALA A 103 17.36 -2.33 6.56
CA ALA A 103 16.51 -1.89 5.46
C ALA A 103 16.18 -3.04 4.51
N ALA A 104 14.93 -3.10 4.07
CA ALA A 104 14.46 -4.06 3.08
C ALA A 104 13.48 -3.41 2.10
N LEU A 105 13.44 -3.91 0.86
CA LEU A 105 12.30 -3.73 -0.03
C LEU A 105 11.35 -4.90 0.18
N ALA A 106 10.06 -4.67 0.43
CA ALA A 106 9.07 -5.75 0.43
C ALA A 106 7.67 -5.30 0.02
N GLY A 107 7.07 -6.07 -0.90
CA GLY A 107 5.74 -5.82 -1.42
C GLY A 107 5.67 -4.62 -2.34
N PHE A 108 4.74 -4.66 -3.29
CA PHE A 108 4.52 -3.54 -4.19
C PHE A 108 3.90 -2.34 -3.44
N ARG A 109 4.34 -1.14 -3.81
CA ARG A 109 3.65 0.10 -3.48
C ARG A 109 2.26 0.08 -4.11
N ALA A 110 1.36 0.92 -3.59
CA ALA A 110 0.08 1.14 -4.25
C ALA A 110 0.31 1.62 -5.69
N ALA A 111 -0.46 1.09 -6.65
CA ALA A 111 -0.31 1.41 -8.07
C ALA A 111 -0.33 2.92 -8.36
N ALA A 112 -1.20 3.67 -7.66
CA ALA A 112 -1.26 5.12 -7.77
C ALA A 112 0.02 5.82 -7.25
N ALA A 113 0.66 5.30 -6.20
CA ALA A 113 1.91 5.85 -5.67
C ALA A 113 3.08 5.60 -6.65
N ILE A 114 3.13 4.43 -7.28
CA ILE A 114 4.09 4.14 -8.37
C ILE A 114 3.86 5.11 -9.52
N GLY A 115 2.60 5.30 -9.93
CA GLY A 115 2.24 6.28 -10.95
C GLY A 115 2.63 7.71 -10.60
N GLN A 116 2.53 8.11 -9.33
CA GLN A 116 2.98 9.43 -8.85
C GLN A 116 4.49 9.58 -8.97
N LEU A 117 5.27 8.58 -8.54
CA LEU A 117 6.73 8.56 -8.70
C LEU A 117 7.12 8.67 -10.17
N LEU A 118 6.46 7.91 -11.06
CA LEU A 118 6.66 8.00 -12.50
C LEU A 118 6.34 9.41 -13.01
N GLN A 119 5.18 9.97 -12.65
CA GLN A 119 4.73 11.27 -13.12
C GLN A 119 5.67 12.41 -12.69
N GLN A 120 6.25 12.33 -11.48
CA GLN A 120 7.08 13.38 -10.88
C GLN A 120 8.56 13.26 -11.25
N ASN A 121 9.03 12.07 -11.63
CA ASN A 121 10.43 11.83 -11.94
C ASN A 121 10.65 11.61 -13.45
N GLN A 122 11.00 12.69 -14.17
CA GLN A 122 11.29 12.63 -15.60
C GLN A 122 12.50 11.74 -15.93
N GLN A 123 13.51 11.71 -15.05
CA GLN A 123 14.69 10.87 -15.24
C GLN A 123 14.34 9.39 -15.15
N LEU A 124 13.44 9.02 -14.24
CA LEU A 124 12.91 7.66 -14.14
C LEU A 124 12.15 7.27 -15.41
N GLN A 125 11.31 8.14 -15.96
CA GLN A 125 10.61 7.86 -17.22
C GLN A 125 11.60 7.62 -18.37
N GLN A 126 12.64 8.45 -18.48
CA GLN A 126 13.70 8.28 -19.47
C GLN A 126 14.46 6.97 -19.27
N ALA A 127 14.75 6.61 -18.02
CA ALA A 127 15.51 5.42 -17.66
C ALA A 127 14.73 4.12 -17.91
N LEU A 128 13.41 4.12 -17.71
CA LEU A 128 12.52 3.00 -18.07
C LEU A 128 12.27 2.91 -19.58
N GLY A 129 12.44 4.03 -20.29
CA GLY A 129 12.40 4.11 -21.75
C GLY A 129 11.01 4.17 -22.36
N ASP A 130 10.95 4.60 -23.62
CA ASP A 130 9.71 4.86 -24.36
C ASP A 130 8.82 3.62 -24.50
N HIS A 131 9.43 2.43 -24.61
CA HIS A 131 8.67 1.19 -24.73
C HIS A 131 7.82 0.91 -23.48
N PHE A 132 8.42 1.05 -22.29
CA PHE A 132 7.67 0.93 -21.04
C PHE A 132 6.63 2.04 -20.94
N MET A 133 7.00 3.29 -21.21
CA MET A 133 6.06 4.42 -21.11
C MET A 133 4.87 4.33 -22.08
N ALA A 134 5.04 3.67 -23.24
CA ALA A 134 3.98 3.42 -24.21
C ALA A 134 3.09 2.20 -23.86
N SER A 135 3.51 1.37 -22.91
CA SER A 135 2.80 0.15 -22.49
C SER A 135 1.43 0.44 -21.86
N GLN A 136 0.59 -0.60 -21.75
CA GLN A 136 -0.70 -0.49 -21.07
C GLN A 136 -0.51 -0.30 -19.56
N GLU A 137 0.51 -0.93 -19.00
CA GLU A 137 0.87 -0.93 -17.59
C GLU A 137 1.26 0.48 -17.13
N ALA A 138 2.17 1.14 -17.84
CA ALA A 138 2.59 2.51 -17.51
C ALA A 138 1.43 3.51 -17.62
N LYS A 139 0.61 3.39 -18.68
CA LYS A 139 -0.60 4.23 -18.85
C LYS A 139 -1.59 4.04 -17.71
N LEU A 140 -1.79 2.80 -17.26
CA LEU A 140 -2.68 2.49 -16.14
C LEU A 140 -2.14 3.09 -14.83
N LEU A 141 -0.84 2.95 -14.55
CA LEU A 141 -0.21 3.54 -13.36
C LEU A 141 -0.39 5.07 -13.33
N LEU A 142 -0.08 5.75 -14.43
CA LEU A 142 -0.27 7.19 -14.56
C LEU A 142 -1.74 7.61 -14.43
N HIS A 143 -2.67 6.85 -15.01
CA HIS A 143 -4.10 7.12 -14.89
C HIS A 143 -4.57 7.00 -13.43
N LEU A 144 -4.15 5.96 -12.72
CA LEU A 144 -4.50 5.76 -11.31
C LEU A 144 -3.93 6.87 -10.42
N ALA A 145 -2.72 7.36 -10.70
CA ALA A 145 -2.14 8.51 -10.02
C ALA A 145 -3.00 9.78 -10.19
N GLN A 146 -3.40 10.08 -11.44
CA GLN A 146 -4.27 11.22 -11.73
C GLN A 146 -5.64 11.08 -11.07
N GLN A 147 -6.23 9.89 -11.13
CA GLN A 147 -7.53 9.62 -10.51
C GLN A 147 -7.48 9.84 -8.99
N GLN A 148 -6.42 9.38 -8.33
CA GLN A 148 -6.25 9.60 -6.89
C GLN A 148 -6.12 11.10 -6.54
N GLN A 149 -5.35 11.86 -7.32
CA GLN A 149 -5.22 13.31 -7.13
C GLN A 149 -6.57 14.03 -7.31
N GLN A 150 -7.35 13.68 -8.33
CA GLN A 150 -8.69 14.24 -8.55
C GLN A 150 -9.65 13.93 -7.41
N GLN A 151 -9.65 12.68 -6.91
CA GLN A 151 -10.47 12.30 -5.76
C GLN A 151 -10.12 13.10 -4.51
N GLN A 152 -8.83 13.31 -4.24
CA GLN A 152 -8.37 14.13 -3.12
C GLN A 152 -8.82 15.59 -3.26
N GLN A 153 -8.69 16.18 -4.46
CA GLN A 153 -9.15 17.55 -4.72
C GLN A 153 -10.67 17.69 -4.57
N GLN A 154 -11.45 16.74 -5.08
CA GLN A 154 -12.91 16.75 -4.93
C GLN A 154 -13.35 16.60 -3.47
N GLN A 155 -12.65 15.77 -2.69
CA GLN A 155 -12.92 15.66 -1.25
C GLN A 155 -12.65 16.99 -0.53
N GLN A 156 -11.55 17.66 -0.86
CA GLN A 156 -11.24 18.99 -0.31
C GLN A 156 -12.31 20.03 -0.70
N GLN A 157 -12.75 20.05 -1.96
CA GLN A 157 -13.81 20.96 -2.43
C GLN A 157 -15.16 20.69 -1.74
N ARG A 158 -15.55 19.42 -1.58
CA ARG A 158 -16.80 19.07 -0.86
C ARG A 158 -16.75 19.51 0.60
N GLN A 159 -15.62 19.32 1.28
CA GLN A 159 -15.44 19.80 2.65
C GLN A 159 -15.55 21.33 2.72
N GLN A 160 -14.98 22.06 1.76
CA GLN A 160 -15.10 23.52 1.69
C GLN A 160 -16.55 23.98 1.45
N GLN A 161 -17.29 23.33 0.55
CA GLN A 161 -18.69 23.67 0.27
C GLN A 161 -19.61 23.41 1.47
N GLN A 162 -19.46 22.26 2.13
CA GLN A 162 -20.23 21.93 3.32
C GLN A 162 -19.96 22.92 4.46
N GLN A 163 -18.71 23.36 4.61
CA GLN A 163 -18.33 24.38 5.59
C GLN A 163 -18.93 25.76 5.28
N GLN A 164 -18.98 26.17 4.00
CA GLN A 164 -19.63 27.43 3.62
C GLN A 164 -21.13 27.43 3.94
N GLN A 165 -21.80 26.29 3.74
CA GLN A 165 -23.20 26.11 4.11
C GLN A 165 -23.41 26.19 5.63
N ASP A 166 -22.57 25.52 6.43
CA ASP A 166 -22.64 25.59 7.89
C ASP A 166 -22.43 27.03 8.42
N GLU A 167 -21.54 27.80 7.79
CA GLU A 167 -21.34 29.21 8.14
C GLU A 167 -22.54 30.09 7.79
N GLU A 168 -23.15 29.86 6.62
CA GLU A 168 -24.32 30.59 6.18
C GLU A 168 -25.53 30.28 7.07
N GLU A 169 -25.75 29.01 7.42
CA GLU A 169 -26.74 28.59 8.41
C GLU A 169 -26.50 29.25 9.77
N GLY A 170 -25.26 29.22 10.28
CA GLY A 170 -24.91 29.89 11.52
C GLY A 170 -25.17 31.41 11.48
N ARG A 171 -24.94 32.06 10.33
CA ARG A 171 -25.22 33.48 10.13
C ARG A 171 -26.73 33.75 10.09
N LEU A 172 -27.52 32.89 9.45
CA LEU A 172 -28.99 32.95 9.41
C LEU A 172 -29.59 32.76 10.81
N VAL A 173 -29.12 31.77 11.58
CA VAL A 173 -29.58 31.54 12.96
C VAL A 173 -29.30 32.76 13.83
N LYS A 174 -28.09 33.34 13.75
CA LYS A 174 -27.75 34.57 14.47
C LYS A 174 -28.63 35.76 14.04
N ALA A 175 -28.92 35.89 12.74
CA ALA A 175 -29.77 36.95 12.22
C ALA A 175 -31.25 36.79 12.66
N ALA A 176 -31.77 35.56 12.66
CA ALA A 176 -33.11 35.22 13.13
C ALA A 176 -33.25 35.46 14.64
N PHE A 177 -32.25 35.06 15.43
CA PHE A 177 -32.21 35.36 16.87
C PHE A 177 -32.15 36.87 17.13
N ALA A 178 -31.34 37.62 16.38
CA ALA A 178 -31.32 39.07 16.46
C ALA A 178 -32.67 39.70 16.05
N ALA A 179 -33.40 39.11 15.11
CA ALA A 179 -34.74 39.54 14.72
C ALA A 179 -35.77 39.27 15.83
N LEU A 180 -35.71 38.10 16.47
CA LEU A 180 -36.53 37.76 17.63
C LEU A 180 -36.33 38.76 18.78
N LEU A 181 -35.09 39.10 19.11
CA LEU A 181 -34.77 40.11 20.13
C LEU A 181 -35.33 41.50 19.78
N ARG A 182 -35.38 41.87 18.49
CA ARG A 182 -36.02 43.11 18.03
C ARG A 182 -37.55 43.08 18.15
N ALA A 183 -38.15 41.90 17.95
CA ALA A 183 -39.59 41.71 18.09
C ALA A 183 -40.03 41.77 19.57
N ASP A 184 -39.23 41.19 20.47
CA ASP A 184 -39.50 41.19 21.92
C ASP A 184 -39.35 42.60 22.54
N ALA A 185 -38.45 43.42 21.99
CA ALA A 185 -38.33 44.85 22.34
C ALA A 185 -39.60 45.68 22.03
N HIS A 186 -40.51 45.16 21.20
CA HIS A 186 -41.79 45.80 20.89
C HIS A 186 -42.93 45.38 21.84
N HIS A 187 -42.70 44.44 22.78
CA HIS A 187 -43.75 43.83 23.62
C HIS A 187 -43.67 44.13 25.13
N GLN A 188 -42.74 44.97 25.60
CA GLN A 188 -42.67 45.36 27.02
C GLN A 188 -43.00 46.85 27.22
N GLN A 189 -44.29 47.18 27.09
CA GLN A 189 -44.80 48.54 27.29
C GLN A 189 -45.51 48.76 28.64
N LEU A 190 -45.39 47.88 29.65
CA LEU A 190 -45.94 48.15 30.99
C LEU A 190 -45.11 47.53 32.13
N GLN A 191 -44.29 48.34 32.81
CA GLN A 191 -44.25 48.55 34.27
C GLN A 191 -43.13 49.55 34.64
N GLN A 192 -43.46 50.53 35.48
CA GLN A 192 -42.80 51.85 35.52
C GLN A 192 -41.64 52.00 36.52
N GLN A 193 -40.66 52.78 36.05
CA GLN A 193 -39.70 53.65 36.75
C GLN A 193 -38.45 53.12 37.48
N GLN A 194 -38.30 51.84 37.83
CA GLN A 194 -36.95 51.28 38.13
C GLN A 194 -36.33 50.49 36.97
N GLN A 195 -37.15 50.16 35.97
CA GLN A 195 -36.74 49.44 34.77
C GLN A 195 -36.07 50.36 33.74
N GLN A 196 -36.44 51.64 33.68
CA GLN A 196 -35.98 52.57 32.65
C GLN A 196 -34.48 52.88 32.71
N GLN A 197 -33.89 53.09 33.89
CA GLN A 197 -32.44 53.34 33.99
C GLN A 197 -31.63 52.09 33.64
N ARG A 198 -32.02 50.91 34.13
CA ARG A 198 -31.36 49.65 33.76
C ARG A 198 -31.52 49.32 32.28
N GLN A 199 -32.70 49.55 31.71
CA GLN A 199 -32.95 49.35 30.28
C GLN A 199 -32.20 50.38 29.42
N GLN A 200 -32.09 51.64 29.83
CA GLN A 200 -31.29 52.63 29.09
C GLN A 200 -29.81 52.28 29.12
N GLN A 201 -29.27 51.87 30.26
CA GLN A 201 -27.89 51.41 30.35
C GLN A 201 -27.67 50.13 29.55
N GLN A 202 -28.59 49.17 29.60
CA GLN A 202 -28.53 47.96 28.76
C GLN A 202 -28.67 48.29 27.26
N GLN A 203 -29.56 49.19 26.86
CA GLN A 203 -29.72 49.59 25.44
C GLN A 203 -28.52 50.37 24.93
N GLN A 204 -27.93 51.24 25.73
CA GLN A 204 -26.70 51.94 25.37
C GLN A 204 -25.51 50.97 25.28
N ALA A 205 -25.37 50.05 26.24
CA ALA A 205 -24.36 49.00 26.19
C ALA A 205 -24.54 48.08 24.97
N LEU A 206 -25.78 47.70 24.67
CA LEU A 206 -26.12 46.90 23.49
C LEU A 206 -25.88 47.66 22.19
N ARG A 207 -26.27 48.94 22.08
CA ARG A 207 -25.97 49.77 20.90
C ARG A 207 -24.48 49.97 20.70
N ALA A 208 -23.73 50.21 21.78
CA ALA A 208 -22.28 50.34 21.73
C ALA A 208 -21.63 49.01 21.30
N LEU A 209 -22.08 47.88 21.83
CA LEU A 209 -21.64 46.55 21.42
C LEU A 209 -22.00 46.28 19.95
N HIS A 210 -23.19 46.66 19.50
CA HIS A 210 -23.68 46.45 18.14
C HIS A 210 -22.93 47.33 17.12
N GLU A 211 -22.68 48.60 17.43
CA GLU A 211 -21.85 49.49 16.62
C GLU A 211 -20.40 49.00 16.56
N ARG A 212 -19.88 48.47 17.67
CA ARG A 212 -18.54 47.87 17.72
C ARG A 212 -18.45 46.60 16.88
N LEU A 213 -19.47 45.74 16.92
CA LEU A 213 -19.59 44.53 16.09
C LEU A 213 -19.87 44.84 14.61
N LYS A 214 -20.53 45.96 14.28
CA LYS A 214 -20.71 46.42 12.89
C LYS A 214 -19.44 47.00 12.29
N LYS A 215 -18.69 47.81 13.06
CA LYS A 215 -17.43 48.44 12.61
C LYS A 215 -16.23 47.49 12.63
N ASN A 216 -16.24 46.52 13.54
CA ASN A 216 -15.24 45.46 13.65
C ASN A 216 -15.99 44.15 13.96
N PRO A 217 -16.59 43.49 12.95
CA PRO A 217 -17.05 42.12 13.14
C PRO A 217 -15.83 41.31 13.58
N PRO A 218 -15.92 40.47 14.64
CA PRO A 218 -14.81 39.61 14.99
C PRO A 218 -14.45 38.81 13.74
N PRO A 219 -13.17 38.81 13.31
CA PRO A 219 -12.78 37.95 12.19
C PRO A 219 -13.24 36.55 12.56
N HIS A 220 -13.95 35.86 11.66
CA HIS A 220 -14.39 34.49 11.91
C HIS A 220 -13.13 33.68 12.27
N PRO A 221 -12.92 33.27 13.55
CA PRO A 221 -11.68 32.61 13.95
C PRO A 221 -11.49 31.30 13.20
N GLN A 222 -12.61 30.71 12.76
CA GLN A 222 -12.68 29.46 12.03
C GLN A 222 -12.09 29.56 10.61
N GLN A 223 -12.44 30.57 9.79
CA GLN A 223 -11.98 30.62 8.40
C GLN A 223 -10.45 30.73 8.26
N GLN A 224 -9.81 31.63 9.03
CA GLN A 224 -8.36 31.80 8.97
C GLN A 224 -7.62 30.57 9.53
N GLN A 225 -8.07 30.00 10.66
CA GLN A 225 -7.47 28.79 11.21
C GLN A 225 -7.66 27.59 10.28
N GLN A 226 -8.81 27.47 9.61
CA GLN A 226 -9.09 26.37 8.68
C GLN A 226 -8.33 26.50 7.35
N GLN A 227 -8.20 27.72 6.79
CA GLN A 227 -7.33 27.93 5.63
C GLN A 227 -5.88 27.57 5.94
N GLN A 228 -5.39 27.94 7.13
CA GLN A 228 -4.06 27.52 7.59
C GLN A 228 -3.97 25.99 7.72
N GLN A 229 -4.98 25.31 8.26
CA GLN A 229 -5.00 23.84 8.35
C GLN A 229 -5.00 23.18 6.96
N GLN A 230 -5.78 23.68 6.00
CA GLN A 230 -5.80 23.14 4.63
C GLN A 230 -4.46 23.32 3.92
N GLN A 231 -3.85 24.50 4.06
CA GLN A 231 -2.51 24.76 3.51
C GLN A 231 -1.46 23.83 4.16
N GLN A 232 -1.54 23.63 5.47
CA GLN A 232 -0.66 22.69 6.18
C GLN A 232 -0.83 21.25 5.69
N GLN A 233 -2.07 20.79 5.47
CA GLN A 233 -2.32 19.44 4.94
C GLN A 233 -1.77 19.26 3.52
N GLN A 234 -1.95 20.23 2.64
CA GLN A 234 -1.39 20.18 1.28
C GLN A 234 0.15 20.18 1.31
N GLN A 235 0.76 20.99 2.16
CA GLN A 235 2.21 21.00 2.35
C GLN A 235 2.73 19.66 2.88
N GLN A 236 2.07 19.06 3.87
CA GLN A 236 2.43 17.75 4.40
C GLN A 236 2.35 16.66 3.33
N GLN A 237 1.31 16.67 2.49
CA GLN A 237 1.20 15.71 1.38
C GLN A 237 2.33 15.85 0.37
N GLN A 238 2.67 17.09 -0.01
CA GLN A 238 3.79 17.34 -0.92
C GLN A 238 5.12 16.89 -0.32
N GLN A 239 5.36 17.19 0.96
CA GLN A 239 6.55 16.73 1.68
C GLN A 239 6.64 15.21 1.73
N GLN A 240 5.53 14.53 2.00
CA GLN A 240 5.49 13.06 2.03
C GLN A 240 5.80 12.45 0.66
N GLN A 241 5.27 13.03 -0.42
CA GLN A 241 5.58 12.58 -1.78
C GLN A 241 7.06 12.79 -2.12
N GLN A 242 7.61 13.96 -1.79
CA GLN A 242 9.01 14.27 -2.02
C GLN A 242 9.93 13.35 -1.22
N GLN A 243 9.57 13.04 0.04
CA GLN A 243 10.29 12.09 0.86
C GLN A 243 10.28 10.69 0.24
N GLN A 244 9.13 10.19 -0.21
CA GLN A 244 9.03 8.88 -0.86
C GLN A 244 9.88 8.80 -2.12
N GLN A 245 9.95 9.89 -2.90
CA GLN A 245 10.83 9.95 -4.07
C GLN A 245 12.30 9.91 -3.66
N GLN A 246 12.72 10.71 -2.68
CA GLN A 246 14.10 10.72 -2.19
C GLN A 246 14.53 9.35 -1.63
N GLU A 247 13.64 8.68 -0.91
CA GLU A 247 13.86 7.32 -0.41
C GLU A 247 14.04 6.32 -1.56
N ALA A 248 13.18 6.38 -2.58
CA ALA A 248 13.30 5.52 -3.76
C ALA A 248 14.58 5.82 -4.56
N ASP A 249 14.92 7.09 -4.76
CA ASP A 249 16.14 7.52 -5.45
C ASP A 249 17.38 7.03 -4.69
N TRP A 250 17.39 7.14 -3.35
CA TRP A 250 18.48 6.65 -2.50
C TRP A 250 18.68 5.14 -2.65
N VAL A 251 17.60 4.35 -2.56
CA VAL A 251 17.71 2.89 -2.74
C VAL A 251 18.14 2.55 -4.16
N ALA A 252 17.61 3.24 -5.18
CA ALA A 252 18.00 3.01 -6.57
C ALA A 252 19.50 3.26 -6.80
N LEU A 253 20.05 4.32 -6.20
CA LEU A 253 21.49 4.61 -6.24
C LEU A 253 22.32 3.57 -5.49
N LEU A 254 21.83 3.10 -4.33
CA LEU A 254 22.46 2.02 -3.56
C LEU A 254 22.51 0.71 -4.38
N LEU A 255 21.41 0.36 -5.05
CA LEU A 255 21.34 -0.82 -5.90
C LEU A 255 22.25 -0.68 -7.12
N LEU A 256 22.23 0.47 -7.78
CA LEU A 256 23.04 0.73 -8.98
C LEU A 256 24.54 0.71 -8.70
N SER A 257 24.97 1.11 -7.49
CA SER A 257 26.38 1.06 -7.11
C SER A 257 26.91 -0.36 -6.95
N HIS A 258 26.06 -1.31 -6.57
CA HIS A 258 26.41 -2.74 -6.43
C HIS A 258 26.13 -3.54 -7.72
N TYR A 259 25.07 -3.18 -8.45
CA TYR A 259 24.55 -3.90 -9.61
C TYR A 259 24.40 -2.97 -10.82
N PRO A 260 25.52 -2.46 -11.37
CA PRO A 260 25.47 -1.56 -12.52
C PRO A 260 24.83 -2.28 -13.72
N ASN A 261 23.88 -1.61 -14.37
CA ASN A 261 23.10 -2.10 -15.51
C ASN A 261 22.03 -3.16 -15.18
N ASP A 262 21.78 -3.48 -13.91
CA ASP A 262 20.66 -4.38 -13.55
C ASP A 262 19.33 -3.62 -13.52
N VAL A 263 18.35 -4.10 -14.30
CA VAL A 263 16.99 -3.55 -14.33
C VAL A 263 16.28 -3.67 -12.97
N GLY A 264 16.70 -4.61 -12.13
CA GLY A 264 16.24 -4.79 -10.76
C GLY A 264 16.47 -3.56 -9.88
N CYS A 265 17.40 -2.66 -10.24
CA CYS A 265 17.60 -1.40 -9.53
C CYS A 265 16.34 -0.52 -9.51
N PHE A 266 15.48 -0.63 -10.54
CA PHE A 266 14.21 0.10 -10.57
C PHE A 266 13.19 -0.41 -9.55
N ALA A 267 13.38 -1.58 -8.96
CA ALA A 267 12.48 -2.11 -7.93
C ALA A 267 12.31 -1.16 -6.73
N ALA A 268 13.27 -0.27 -6.48
CA ALA A 268 13.17 0.81 -5.49
C ALA A 268 11.90 1.69 -5.65
N TYR A 269 11.44 1.90 -6.89
CA TYR A 269 10.26 2.71 -7.21
C TYR A 269 8.96 1.89 -7.21
N PHE A 270 9.04 0.56 -7.27
CA PHE A 270 7.89 -0.33 -7.31
C PHE A 270 7.58 -0.97 -5.96
N LEU A 271 8.60 -1.21 -5.13
CA LEU A 271 8.47 -1.90 -3.84
C LEU A 271 8.49 -0.91 -2.68
N ASN A 272 7.84 -1.27 -1.57
CA ASN A 272 7.87 -0.47 -0.35
C ASN A 272 9.24 -0.62 0.32
N LEU A 273 9.84 0.52 0.69
CA LEU A 273 11.02 0.55 1.55
C LEU A 273 10.57 0.40 3.01
N ILE A 274 11.13 -0.57 3.70
CA ILE A 274 10.87 -0.87 5.09
C ILE A 274 12.18 -0.70 5.85
N PHE A 275 12.12 0.13 6.89
CA PHE A 275 13.18 0.24 7.89
C PHE A 275 12.72 -0.47 9.15
N LEU A 276 13.52 -1.44 9.59
CA LEU A 276 13.34 -2.13 10.85
C LEU A 276 14.39 -1.65 11.84
N LYS A 277 13.94 -1.19 12.99
CA LYS A 277 14.81 -0.92 14.15
C LYS A 277 15.16 -2.22 14.87
N GLU A 278 16.20 -2.17 15.69
CA GLU A 278 16.54 -3.30 16.58
C GLU A 278 15.30 -3.84 17.31
N GLY A 279 15.08 -5.15 17.18
CA GLY A 279 13.94 -5.88 17.73
C GLY A 279 12.68 -5.89 16.87
N GLU A 280 12.57 -5.05 15.84
CA GLU A 280 11.46 -5.09 14.89
C GLU A 280 11.61 -6.22 13.87
N ALA A 281 10.48 -6.69 13.35
CA ALA A 281 10.43 -7.82 12.44
C ALA A 281 9.45 -7.60 11.28
N ILE A 282 9.76 -8.20 10.13
CA ILE A 282 8.84 -8.33 9.00
C ILE A 282 8.60 -9.80 8.68
N PHE A 283 7.32 -10.13 8.50
CA PHE A 283 6.91 -11.41 7.93
C PHE A 283 6.71 -11.27 6.42
N ILE A 284 7.36 -12.13 5.64
CA ILE A 284 7.25 -12.18 4.19
C ILE A 284 6.40 -13.41 3.82
N PRO A 285 5.16 -13.20 3.35
CA PRO A 285 4.31 -14.29 2.91
C PRO A 285 4.79 -14.87 1.55
N PRO A 286 4.29 -16.05 1.15
CA PRO A 286 4.48 -16.54 -0.20
C PRO A 286 3.93 -15.56 -1.25
N ASN A 287 4.50 -15.62 -2.45
CA ASN A 287 4.23 -14.78 -3.62
C ASN A 287 4.50 -13.27 -3.39
N TYR A 288 5.34 -12.93 -2.41
CA TYR A 288 5.70 -11.55 -2.09
C TYR A 288 7.11 -11.22 -2.56
N MET A 289 7.23 -10.21 -3.42
CA MET A 289 8.53 -9.70 -3.88
C MET A 289 9.24 -8.97 -2.75
N HIS A 290 10.50 -9.31 -2.50
CA HIS A 290 11.30 -8.68 -1.46
C HIS A 290 12.81 -8.74 -1.76
N CYS A 291 13.58 -7.90 -1.07
CA CYS A 291 15.03 -7.80 -1.15
C CYS A 291 15.57 -7.19 0.16
N TYR A 292 16.62 -7.77 0.72
CA TYR A 292 17.30 -7.26 1.92
C TYR A 292 18.45 -6.34 1.50
N LEU A 293 18.53 -5.13 2.04
CA LEU A 293 19.44 -4.08 1.56
C LEU A 293 20.74 -4.02 2.37
N GLN A 294 20.65 -3.66 3.66
CA GLN A 294 21.75 -3.53 4.61
C GLN A 294 21.21 -3.35 6.03
#